data_AF-F0WLW4-F1
#
_entry.id   AF-F0WLW4-F1
#
_cell.length_a   1.000
_cell.length_b   1.000
_cell.length_c   1.000
_cell.angle_alpha   90.00
_cell.angle_beta   90.00
_cell.angle_gamma   90.00
#
_symmetry.space_group_name_H-M   'P 1'
#
loop_
_entity.id
_entity.type
_entity.pdbx_description
1 polymer ?
#
loop_
_entity_poly.entity_id
_entity_poly.type
_entity_poly.pdbx_seq_one_letter_code
_entity_poly.pdbx_strand_id
1 'polypeptide(L)'
;MSGAYTVSKMLDTINKTMEMKGCGRGTSTVTLKRKVDNGIMMDITPQEVAYLDTQAKIRHSAMEVSQMQHNDEREKWMWKQKELGNEAFAQKEYLRAADIYIQALTGMTSTKPAAKWMIDYQLQLTCNLTACMLMTKARKT
;
A
#
# COMPACT_ATOMS: atom_id res chain seq x y z
N MET A 1 -4.02 14.35 6.93
CA MET A 1 -4.47 12.94 7.04
C MET A 1 -3.28 12.09 7.41
N SER A 2 -3.35 11.35 8.52
CA SER A 2 -2.31 10.38 8.89
C SER A 2 -2.36 9.24 7.87
N GLY A 3 -1.26 8.97 7.16
CA GLY A 3 -1.20 7.83 6.25
C GLY A 3 -1.17 6.49 7.01
N ALA A 4 -1.36 5.39 6.29
CA ALA A 4 -1.31 4.04 6.88
C ALA A 4 -0.05 3.81 7.74
N TYR A 5 -0.24 3.18 8.90
CA TYR A 5 0.85 2.72 9.76
C TYR A 5 1.28 1.33 9.28
N THR A 6 2.39 1.28 8.55
CA THR A 6 2.87 0.06 7.89
C THR A 6 3.90 -0.67 8.75
N VAL A 7 4.21 -1.91 8.38
CA VAL A 7 5.23 -2.71 9.07
C VAL A 7 6.60 -2.05 8.95
N SER A 8 6.95 -1.53 7.77
CA SER A 8 8.20 -0.79 7.59
C SER A 8 8.27 0.43 8.50
N LYS A 9 7.20 1.25 8.58
CA LYS A 9 7.15 2.41 9.50
C LYS A 9 7.29 2.01 10.97
N MET A 10 6.67 0.90 11.35
CA MET A 10 6.78 0.35 12.71
C MET A 10 8.23 -0.04 13.02
N LEU A 11 8.88 -0.80 12.13
CA LEU A 11 10.28 -1.21 12.29
C LEU A 11 11.21 0.00 12.35
N ASP A 12 11.03 0.98 11.47
CA ASP A 12 11.80 2.23 11.48
C ASP A 12 11.65 2.97 12.81
N THR A 13 10.43 3.04 13.35
CA THR A 13 10.13 3.71 14.61
C THR A 13 10.80 3.00 15.79
N ILE A 14 10.73 1.66 15.82
CA ILE A 14 11.37 0.84 16.86
C ILE A 14 12.89 1.01 16.78
N ASN A 15 13.47 0.86 15.60
CA ASN A 15 14.92 0.97 15.40
C ASN A 15 15.44 2.35 15.81
N LYS A 16 14.78 3.44 15.37
CA LYS A 16 15.13 4.81 15.81
C LYS A 16 15.06 4.97 17.33
N THR A 17 14.02 4.41 17.97
CA THR A 17 13.85 4.50 19.42
C THR A 17 14.93 3.71 20.18
N MET A 18 15.33 2.56 19.65
CA MET A 18 16.36 1.70 20.25
C MET A 18 17.75 2.31 20.09
N GLU A 19 18.04 2.94 18.95
CA GLU A 19 19.27 3.69 18.72
C GLU A 19 19.42 4.88 19.68
N MET A 20 18.33 5.60 19.98
CA MET A 20 18.32 6.74 20.92
C MET A 20 18.60 6.33 22.38
N LYS A 21 18.43 5.07 22.76
CA LYS A 21 18.59 4.59 24.15
C LYS A 21 19.99 4.08 24.51
N GLY A 22 20.97 4.23 23.61
CA GLY A 22 22.38 4.09 23.98
C GLY A 22 22.78 2.71 24.51
N CYS A 23 22.19 1.62 24.01
CA CYS A 23 22.73 0.28 24.23
C CYS A 23 24.04 0.16 23.44
N GLY A 24 25.14 0.54 24.08
CA GLY A 24 26.49 0.47 23.52
C GLY A 24 26.86 -0.91 23.00
N ARG A 25 27.62 -0.91 21.89
CA ARG A 25 28.22 -2.06 21.21
C ARG A 25 27.22 -3.06 20.61
N GLY A 26 26.80 -2.78 19.38
CA GLY A 26 26.34 -3.82 18.45
C GLY A 26 25.22 -3.31 17.54
N THR A 27 25.45 -3.47 16.24
CA THR A 27 24.56 -3.25 15.08
C THR A 27 23.24 -4.03 15.14
N SER A 28 22.44 -3.83 16.19
CA SER A 28 21.29 -4.67 16.49
C SER A 28 20.01 -4.05 15.93
N THR A 29 19.81 -4.16 14.62
CA THR A 29 18.56 -3.75 13.96
C THR A 29 17.47 -4.76 14.27
N VAL A 30 16.32 -4.30 14.75
CA VAL A 30 15.12 -5.12 14.91
C VAL A 30 14.61 -5.50 13.53
N THR A 31 14.46 -6.80 13.31
CA THR A 31 13.91 -7.41 12.10
C THR A 31 12.75 -8.34 12.46
N LEU A 32 11.86 -8.61 11.50
CA LEU A 32 10.77 -9.55 11.70
C LEU A 32 11.19 -10.96 11.33
N LYS A 33 10.66 -11.92 12.09
CA LYS A 33 10.73 -13.35 11.78
C LYS A 33 9.33 -13.91 11.62
N ARG A 34 9.15 -14.78 10.63
CA ARG A 34 7.92 -15.54 10.42
C ARG A 34 8.06 -16.90 11.09
N LYS A 35 7.02 -17.29 11.83
CA LYS A 35 6.89 -18.65 12.36
C LYS A 35 6.31 -19.55 11.27
N VAL A 36 7.00 -20.65 10.95
CA VAL A 36 6.48 -21.72 10.08
C VAL A 36 5.77 -22.81 10.91
N ASP A 37 4.98 -23.66 10.26
CA ASP A 37 4.10 -24.64 10.91
C ASP A 37 4.85 -25.65 11.81
N ASN A 38 6.11 -25.93 11.49
CA ASN A 38 6.99 -26.79 12.31
C ASN A 38 7.62 -26.05 13.51
N GLY A 39 7.19 -24.82 13.79
CA GLY A 39 7.66 -24.02 14.93
C GLY A 39 8.97 -23.27 14.71
N ILE A 40 9.65 -23.45 13.57
CA ILE A 40 10.90 -22.75 13.24
C ILE A 40 10.61 -21.27 12.95
N MET A 41 11.54 -20.39 13.36
CA MET A 41 11.51 -18.97 13.04
C MET A 41 12.42 -18.70 11.85
N MET A 42 11.85 -18.22 10.75
CA MET A 42 12.59 -17.83 9.55
C MET A 42 12.59 -16.32 9.40
N ASP A 43 13.66 -15.77 8.83
CA ASP A 43 13.73 -14.34 8.55
C ASP A 43 12.69 -13.97 7.48
N ILE A 44 12.03 -12.82 7.67
CA ILE A 44 11.08 -12.33 6.68
C ILE A 44 11.82 -11.82 5.45
N THR A 45 11.28 -12.09 4.26
CA THR A 45 11.82 -11.54 3.02
C THR A 45 11.34 -10.10 2.78
N PRO A 46 12.10 -9.29 2.01
CA PRO A 46 11.64 -7.95 1.61
C PRO A 46 10.29 -7.96 0.89
N GLN A 47 10.00 -9.03 0.12
CA GLN A 47 8.73 -9.21 -0.58
C GLN A 47 7.57 -9.42 0.39
N GLU A 48 7.76 -10.21 1.44
CA GLU A 48 6.76 -10.41 2.50
C GLU A 48 6.50 -9.10 3.27
N VAL A 49 7.54 -8.30 3.55
CA VAL A 49 7.36 -6.97 4.17
C VAL A 49 6.56 -6.04 3.24
N ALA A 50 6.91 -5.99 1.96
CA ALA A 50 6.17 -5.18 0.97
C ALA A 50 4.69 -5.61 0.86
N TYR A 51 4.42 -6.91 0.93
CA TYR A 51 3.06 -7.44 0.97
C TYR A 51 2.29 -6.98 2.22
N LEU A 52 2.90 -7.09 3.41
CA LEU A 52 2.29 -6.62 4.66
C LEU A 52 2.04 -5.12 4.67
N ASP A 53 2.96 -4.33 4.13
CA ASP A 53 2.81 -2.88 3.98
C ASP A 53 1.64 -2.52 3.04
N THR A 54 1.53 -3.24 1.92
CA THR A 54 0.42 -3.07 0.98
C THR A 54 -0.91 -3.44 1.65
N GLN A 55 -0.94 -4.54 2.40
CA GLN A 55 -2.13 -4.96 3.15
C GLN A 55 -2.54 -3.90 4.18
N ALA A 56 -1.59 -3.30 4.90
CA ALA A 56 -1.86 -2.23 5.85
C ALA A 56 -2.44 -0.98 5.17
N LYS A 57 -1.92 -0.60 4.00
CA LYS A 57 -2.44 0.51 3.19
C LYS A 57 -3.88 0.26 2.73
N ILE A 58 -4.16 -0.94 2.18
CA ILE A 58 -5.51 -1.32 1.77
C ILE A 58 -6.49 -1.26 2.95
N ARG A 59 -6.12 -1.81 4.11
CA ARG A 59 -6.96 -1.78 5.32
C ARG A 59 -7.25 -0.35 5.76
N HIS A 60 -6.23 0.51 5.77
CA HIS A 60 -6.39 1.92 6.10
C HIS A 60 -7.36 2.62 5.14
N SER A 61 -7.19 2.44 3.83
CA SER A 61 -8.09 3.02 2.83
C SER A 61 -9.52 2.49 2.94
N ALA A 62 -9.69 1.19 3.20
CA ALA A 62 -11.01 0.61 3.44
C ALA A 62 -11.68 1.21 4.68
N MET A 63 -10.92 1.47 5.76
CA MET A 63 -11.43 2.15 6.95
C MET A 63 -11.83 3.60 6.63
N GLU A 64 -10.99 4.35 5.91
CA GLU A 64 -11.29 5.73 5.49
C GLU A 64 -12.57 5.78 4.64
N VAL A 65 -12.69 4.91 3.64
CA VAL A 65 -13.88 4.79 2.78
C VAL A 65 -15.12 4.37 3.56
N SER A 66 -14.98 3.51 4.58
CA SER A 66 -16.10 3.07 5.41
C SER A 66 -16.74 4.22 6.22
N GLN A 67 -15.97 5.27 6.50
CA GLN A 67 -16.45 6.45 7.22
C GLN A 67 -17.16 7.45 6.29
N MET A 68 -16.98 7.33 4.97
CA MET A 68 -17.69 8.14 3.99
C MET A 68 -19.14 7.67 3.90
N GLN A 69 -20.08 8.57 4.16
CA GLN A 69 -21.50 8.22 4.23
C GLN A 69 -22.19 8.25 2.87
N HIS A 70 -21.67 9.04 1.93
CA HIS A 70 -22.29 9.28 0.63
C HIS A 70 -21.48 8.68 -0.51
N ASN A 71 -22.17 8.13 -1.53
CA ASN A 71 -21.50 7.57 -2.70
C ASN A 71 -20.70 8.61 -3.48
N ASP A 72 -21.23 9.84 -3.61
CA ASP A 72 -20.55 10.95 -4.29
C ASP A 72 -19.23 11.32 -3.62
N GLU A 73 -19.15 11.20 -2.29
CA GLU A 73 -17.92 11.43 -1.53
C GLU A 73 -16.87 10.37 -1.85
N ARG A 74 -17.28 9.09 -1.88
CA ARG A 74 -16.41 7.96 -2.27
C ARG A 74 -15.91 8.10 -3.70
N GLU A 75 -16.77 8.50 -4.62
CA GLU A 75 -16.39 8.70 -6.02
C GLU A 75 -15.40 9.85 -6.20
N LYS A 76 -15.64 10.97 -5.52
CA LYS A 76 -14.67 12.09 -5.49
C LYS A 76 -13.35 11.65 -4.89
N TRP A 77 -13.38 10.86 -3.82
CA TRP A 77 -12.17 10.30 -3.21
C TRP A 77 -11.43 9.38 -4.17
N MET A 78 -12.13 8.43 -4.83
CA MET A 78 -11.54 7.53 -5.81
C MET A 78 -10.92 8.29 -6.99
N TRP A 79 -11.60 9.31 -7.48
CA TRP A 79 -11.08 10.15 -8.55
C TRP A 79 -9.80 10.88 -8.14
N LYS A 80 -9.79 11.46 -6.93
CA LYS A 80 -8.61 12.10 -6.36
C LYS A 80 -7.45 11.12 -6.19
N GLN A 81 -7.71 9.90 -5.72
CA GLN A 81 -6.67 8.87 -5.63
C GLN A 81 -6.12 8.50 -7.01
N LYS A 82 -6.98 8.34 -8.01
CA LYS A 82 -6.54 8.10 -9.39
C LYS A 82 -5.64 9.24 -9.90
N GLU A 83 -5.99 10.49 -9.67
CA GLU A 83 -5.16 11.65 -10.04
C GLU A 83 -3.79 11.63 -9.34
N LEU A 84 -3.77 11.38 -8.03
CA LEU A 84 -2.52 11.23 -7.26
C LEU A 84 -1.65 10.08 -7.80
N GLY A 85 -2.27 8.97 -8.18
CA GLY A 85 -1.58 7.84 -8.80
C GLY A 85 -0.98 8.22 -10.15
N ASN A 86 -1.71 8.97 -10.97
CA ASN A 86 -1.24 9.46 -12.27
C ASN A 86 -0.06 10.44 -12.11
N GLU A 87 -0.12 11.32 -11.11
CA GLU A 87 0.97 12.23 -10.78
C GLU A 87 2.24 11.46 -10.38
N ALA A 88 2.10 10.49 -9.46
CA ALA A 88 3.21 9.63 -9.06
C ALA A 88 3.78 8.84 -10.24
N PHE A 89 2.92 8.36 -11.15
CA PHE A 89 3.35 7.69 -12.37
C PHE A 89 4.17 8.61 -13.28
N ALA A 90 3.71 9.84 -13.49
CA ALA A 90 4.43 10.84 -14.28
C ALA A 90 5.81 11.18 -13.69
N GLN A 91 5.92 11.16 -12.35
CA GLN A 91 7.18 11.33 -11.61
C GLN A 91 8.07 10.07 -11.61
N LYS A 92 7.68 9.01 -12.33
CA LYS A 92 8.38 7.71 -12.39
C LYS A 92 8.43 6.97 -11.05
N GLU A 93 7.53 7.31 -10.12
CA GLU A 93 7.36 6.65 -8.82
C GLU A 93 6.41 5.46 -8.94
N TYR A 94 6.72 4.51 -9.81
CA TYR A 94 5.79 3.44 -10.23
C TYR A 94 5.24 2.57 -9.08
N LEU A 95 6.06 2.31 -8.05
CA LEU A 95 5.62 1.55 -6.87
C LEU A 95 4.60 2.34 -6.04
N ARG A 96 4.83 3.64 -5.86
CA ARG A 96 3.90 4.52 -5.15
C ARG A 96 2.60 4.68 -5.94
N ALA A 97 2.71 4.86 -7.26
CA ALA A 97 1.54 4.92 -8.14
C ALA A 97 0.70 3.64 -8.05
N ALA A 98 1.35 2.47 -8.09
CA ALA A 98 0.69 1.17 -7.90
C ALA A 98 -0.07 1.08 -6.57
N ASP A 99 0.58 1.46 -5.45
CA ASP A 99 -0.07 1.50 -4.14
C ASP A 99 -1.31 2.40 -4.12
N ILE A 100 -1.23 3.57 -4.76
CA ILE A 100 -2.35 4.52 -4.81
C ILE A 100 -3.51 3.95 -5.63
N TYR A 101 -3.24 3.35 -6.80
CA TYR A 101 -4.29 2.72 -7.61
C TYR A 101 -4.97 1.55 -6.89
N ILE A 102 -4.19 0.74 -6.16
CA ILE A 102 -4.73 -0.35 -5.33
C ILE A 102 -5.61 0.20 -4.21
N GLN A 103 -5.19 1.27 -3.54
CA GLN A 103 -6.00 1.95 -2.52
C GLN A 103 -7.28 2.53 -3.13
N ALA A 104 -7.23 3.13 -4.31
CA ALA A 104 -8.42 3.67 -4.98
C ALA A 104 -9.50 2.59 -5.21
N LEU A 105 -9.11 1.34 -5.50
CA LEU A 105 -10.04 0.23 -5.68
C LEU A 105 -10.87 -0.08 -4.42
N THR A 106 -10.43 0.29 -3.21
CA THR A 106 -11.21 0.10 -1.98
C THR A 106 -12.45 0.99 -1.90
N GLY A 107 -12.53 2.02 -2.75
CA GLY A 107 -13.70 2.90 -2.84
C GLY A 107 -14.93 2.28 -3.52
N MET A 108 -14.76 1.16 -4.24
CA MET A 108 -15.86 0.49 -4.94
C MET A 108 -16.80 -0.18 -3.93
N THR A 109 -18.12 -0.05 -4.16
CA THR A 109 -19.15 -0.57 -3.25
C THR A 109 -20.30 -1.26 -4.00
N SER A 110 -21.18 -1.97 -3.29
CA SER A 110 -22.36 -2.61 -3.89
C SER A 110 -23.51 -1.66 -4.23
N THR A 111 -23.37 -0.35 -3.96
CA THR A 111 -24.47 0.63 -4.09
C THR A 111 -24.76 1.03 -5.54
N LYS A 112 -23.86 0.71 -6.48
CA LYS A 112 -24.08 0.87 -7.92
C LYS A 112 -23.97 -0.47 -8.63
N PRO A 113 -24.60 -0.64 -9.81
CA PRO A 113 -24.42 -1.83 -10.63
C PRO A 113 -22.94 -2.10 -10.87
N ALA A 114 -22.52 -3.36 -10.69
CA ALA A 114 -21.12 -3.76 -10.83
C ALA A 114 -20.51 -3.35 -12.18
N ALA A 115 -21.29 -3.43 -13.27
CA ALA A 115 -20.86 -3.00 -14.60
C ALA A 115 -20.43 -1.53 -14.65
N LYS A 116 -21.11 -0.65 -13.90
CA LYS A 116 -20.79 0.77 -13.87
C LYS A 116 -19.47 1.03 -13.16
N TRP A 117 -19.23 0.37 -12.01
CA TRP A 117 -17.93 0.43 -11.33
C TRP A 117 -16.79 -0.11 -12.21
N MET A 118 -17.05 -1.21 -12.91
CA MET A 118 -16.06 -1.83 -13.78
C MET A 118 -15.61 -0.90 -14.90
N ILE A 119 -16.56 -0.29 -15.60
CA ILE A 119 -16.30 0.58 -16.76
C ILE A 119 -15.69 1.92 -16.31
N ASP A 120 -16.29 2.56 -15.31
CA ASP A 120 -15.93 3.93 -14.93
C ASP A 120 -14.59 3.97 -14.16
N TYR A 121 -14.26 2.93 -13.38
CA TYR A 121 -13.12 2.93 -12.46
C TYR A 121 -12.20 1.72 -12.59
N GLN A 122 -12.72 0.50 -12.41
CA GLN A 122 -11.86 -0.69 -12.24
C GLN A 122 -10.97 -0.92 -13.45
N LEU A 123 -11.50 -0.78 -14.66
CA LEU A 123 -10.74 -0.97 -15.89
C LEU A 123 -9.54 -0.02 -15.95
N GLN A 124 -9.78 1.28 -15.73
CA GLN A 124 -8.73 2.29 -15.81
C GLN A 124 -7.67 2.11 -14.72
N LEU A 125 -8.10 1.87 -13.48
CA LEU A 125 -7.19 1.65 -12.35
C LEU A 125 -6.33 0.38 -12.54
N THR A 126 -6.92 -0.69 -13.07
CA THR A 126 -6.23 -1.97 -13.31
C THR A 126 -5.25 -1.87 -14.48
N CYS A 127 -5.63 -1.16 -15.55
CA CYS A 127 -4.72 -0.84 -16.66
C CYS A 127 -3.51 -0.03 -16.18
N ASN A 128 -3.74 1.02 -15.38
CA ASN A 128 -2.67 1.84 -14.83
C ASN A 128 -1.76 1.05 -13.88
N LEU A 129 -2.34 0.19 -13.03
CA LEU A 129 -1.58 -0.72 -12.18
C LEU A 129 -0.68 -1.66 -13.01
N THR A 130 -1.22 -2.21 -14.10
CA THR A 130 -0.45 -3.06 -15.02
C THR A 130 0.69 -2.28 -15.67
N ALA A 131 0.47 -1.03 -16.06
CA ALA A 131 1.52 -0.16 -16.57
C ALA A 131 2.62 0.06 -15.51
N CYS A 132 2.28 0.30 -14.24
CA CYS A 132 3.26 0.40 -13.16
C CYS A 132 4.12 -0.87 -13.05
N MET A 133 3.51 -2.06 -13.13
CA MET A 133 4.21 -3.33 -13.06
C MET A 133 5.17 -3.53 -14.24
N LEU A 134 4.75 -3.17 -15.46
CA LEU A 134 5.60 -3.23 -16.65
C LEU A 134 6.83 -2.31 -16.51
N MET A 135 6.61 -1.06 -16.10
CA MET A 135 7.70 -0.08 -15.94
C MET A 135 8.68 -0.47 -14.81
N THR A 136 8.19 -1.14 -13.77
CA THR A 136 9.05 -1.64 -12.68
C THR A 136 9.91 -2.82 -13.13
N LYS A 137 9.40 -3.69 -14.01
CA LYS A 137 10.16 -4.81 -14.59
C LYS A 137 11.20 -4.34 -15.61
N ALA A 138 10.85 -3.38 -16.47
CA ALA A 138 11.75 -2.84 -17.51
C ALA A 138 12.99 -2.13 -16.93
N ARG A 139 12.95 -1.72 -15.65
CA ARG A 139 14.08 -1.07 -14.97
C ARG A 139 15.17 -2.03 -14.50
N LYS A 140 14.96 -3.34 -14.61
CA LYS A 140 15.89 -4.40 -14.14
C LYS A 140 16.78 -4.97 -15.27
N THR A 141 16.72 -4.40 -16.47
CA THR A 141 17.58 -4.70 -17.63
C THR A 141 18.38 -3.47 -17.98
#